data_AF-A0A8S9J846-F1
#
_entry.id   AF-A0A8S9J846-F1
#
_cell.length_a   1.000
_cell.length_b   1.000
_cell.length_c   1.000
_cell.angle_alpha   90.00
_cell.angle_beta   90.00
_cell.angle_gamma   90.00
#
_symmetry.space_group_name_H-M   'P 1'
#
loop_
_entity.id
_entity.type
_entity.pdbx_description
1 polymer ?
#
loop_
_entity_poly.entity_id
_entity_poly.type
_entity_poly.pdbx_seq_one_letter_code
_entity_poly.pdbx_strand_id
1 'polypeptide(L)' 'MSKLLVQLGRQVVQNESVSEPGKRQFLNDASDIGEVLSDDKAGNSCVIGINLEPDDEITWTSERAFER' A
#
# COMPACT_ATOMS: atom_id res chain seq x y z
N MET A 1 -15.39 -3.64 15.46
CA MET A 1 -15.82 -3.42 14.07
C MET A 1 -16.25 -4.74 13.46
N SER A 2 -17.28 -4.79 12.62
CA SER A 2 -17.61 -6.01 11.89
C SER A 2 -16.57 -6.26 10.79
N LYS A 3 -16.20 -7.53 10.56
CA LYS A 3 -15.20 -7.91 9.54
C LYS A 3 -15.59 -7.45 8.14
N LEU A 4 -16.88 -7.56 7.80
CA LEU A 4 -17.42 -7.15 6.50
C LEU A 4 -17.27 -5.65 6.24
N LEU A 5 -17.47 -4.80 7.27
CA LEU A 5 -17.33 -3.36 7.10
C LEU A 5 -15.87 -2.96 6.87
N VAL A 6 -14.94 -3.62 7.56
CA VAL A 6 -13.50 -3.41 7.33
C VAL A 6 -13.12 -3.85 5.92
N GLN A 7 -13.55 -5.02 5.48
CA GLN A 7 -13.29 -5.52 4.13
C GLN A 7 -13.84 -4.59 3.05
N LEU A 8 -15.07 -4.09 3.22
CA LEU A 8 -15.66 -3.12 2.32
C LEU A 8 -14.84 -1.82 2.27
N GLY A 9 -14.44 -1.29 3.43
CA GLY A 9 -13.59 -0.10 3.50
C GLY A 9 -12.27 -0.27 2.74
N ARG A 10 -11.60 -1.42 2.90
CA ARG A 10 -10.36 -1.74 2.17
C ARG A 10 -10.59 -1.80 0.66
N GLN A 11 -11.68 -2.43 0.21
CA GLN A 11 -12.04 -2.50 -1.21
C GLN A 11 -12.37 -1.12 -1.80
N VAL A 12 -13.04 -0.25 -1.05
CA VAL A 12 -13.30 1.13 -1.47
C VAL A 12 -11.99 1.86 -1.72
N VAL A 13 -11.05 1.81 -0.77
CA VAL A 13 -9.72 2.44 -0.91
C VAL A 13 -8.97 1.85 -2.11
N GLN A 14 -8.96 0.52 -2.27
CA GLN A 14 -8.29 -0.12 -3.41
C GLN A 14 -8.86 0.34 -4.76
N ASN A 15 -10.18 0.55 -4.85
CA ASN A 15 -10.84 0.99 -6.07
C ASN A 15 -10.66 2.48 -6.40
N GLU A 16 -10.16 3.31 -5.48
CA GLU A 16 -9.86 4.72 -5.77
C GLU A 16 -8.74 4.87 -6.81
N SER A 17 -7.78 3.95 -6.80
CA SER A 17 -6.74 3.86 -7.81
C SER A 17 -6.20 2.44 -7.91
N VAL A 18 -6.83 1.66 -8.80
CA VAL A 18 -6.53 0.23 -9.00
C VAL A 18 -5.13 0.02 -9.55
N SER A 19 -4.68 0.88 -10.46
CA SER A 19 -3.42 0.71 -11.20
C SER A 19 -2.27 1.58 -10.69
N GLU A 20 -2.52 2.49 -9.75
CA GLU A 20 -1.49 3.35 -9.19
C GLU A 20 -1.62 3.39 -7.65
N PRO A 21 -1.15 2.35 -6.96
CA PRO A 21 -1.22 2.26 -5.50
C PRO A 21 -0.70 3.51 -4.78
N GLY A 22 0.36 4.12 -5.30
CA GLY A 22 0.95 5.34 -4.75
C GLY A 22 0.02 6.57 -4.73
N LYS A 23 -1.12 6.58 -5.44
CA LYS A 23 -2.11 7.67 -5.36
C LYS A 23 -3.10 7.51 -4.20
N ARG A 24 -3.17 6.34 -3.58
CA ARG A 24 -4.02 6.06 -2.42
C ARG A 24 -3.36 6.57 -1.14
N GLN A 25 -4.16 6.94 -0.15
CA GLN A 25 -3.64 7.36 1.15
C GLN A 25 -3.29 6.18 2.06
N PHE A 26 -3.99 5.06 1.91
CA PHE A 26 -3.80 3.85 2.71
C PHE A 26 -3.57 2.63 1.83
N LEU A 27 -2.56 1.83 2.16
CA LEU A 27 -2.30 0.54 1.52
C LEU A 27 -2.62 -0.60 2.49
N ASN A 28 -3.28 -1.63 1.98
CA ASN A 28 -3.77 -2.76 2.78
C ASN A 28 -3.35 -4.12 2.18
N ASP A 29 -2.56 -4.11 1.12
CA ASP A 29 -2.12 -5.29 0.38
C ASP A 29 -0.58 -5.23 0.25
N ALA A 30 0.08 -6.35 0.50
CA ALA A 30 1.55 -6.41 0.50
C ALA A 30 2.16 -6.16 -0.88
N SER A 31 1.45 -6.54 -1.96
CA SER A 31 1.90 -6.31 -3.33
C SER A 31 1.85 -4.82 -3.68
N ASP A 32 0.76 -4.15 -3.29
CA ASP A 32 0.61 -2.70 -3.45
C ASP A 32 1.70 -1.93 -2.68
N ILE A 33 2.01 -2.37 -1.46
CA ILE A 33 3.07 -1.79 -0.63
C ILE A 33 4.43 -1.99 -1.31
N GLY A 34 4.71 -3.21 -1.76
CA GLY A 34 5.91 -3.54 -2.51
C GLY A 34 6.06 -2.67 -3.76
N GLU A 35 5.00 -2.48 -4.54
CA GLU A 35 5.02 -1.64 -5.73
C GLU A 35 5.43 -0.19 -5.40
N VAL A 36 4.84 0.42 -4.37
CA VAL A 36 5.19 1.78 -3.94
C VAL A 36 6.64 1.86 -3.46
N LEU A 37 7.11 0.83 -2.77
CA LEU A 37 8.47 0.76 -2.23
C LEU A 37 9.51 0.24 -3.23
N SER A 38 9.10 -0.24 -4.41
CA SER A 38 9.99 -0.89 -5.38
C SER A 38 10.77 0.06 -6.29
N ASP A 39 10.37 1.33 -6.32
CA ASP A 39 10.88 2.34 -7.25
C ASP A 39 11.23 3.62 -6.48
N ASP A 40 11.87 4.59 -7.15
CA ASP A 40 12.09 5.95 -6.64
C ASP A 40 10.76 6.75 -6.49
N LYS A 41 9.60 6.08 -6.62
CA LYS A 41 8.26 6.66 -6.53
C LYS A 41 7.77 6.86 -5.11
N ALA A 42 8.37 6.19 -4.10
CA ALA A 42 7.96 6.31 -2.71
C ALA A 42 7.87 7.79 -2.26
N GLY A 43 8.86 8.60 -2.65
CA GLY A 43 8.91 10.04 -2.34
C GLY A 43 7.85 10.91 -3.02
N ASN A 44 7.18 10.41 -4.08
CA ASN A 44 6.10 11.11 -4.78
C ASN A 44 4.72 10.45 -4.51
N SER A 45 4.64 9.51 -3.59
CA SER A 45 3.38 8.85 -3.23
C SER A 45 2.55 9.71 -2.26
N CYS A 46 1.23 9.52 -2.29
CA CYS A 46 0.28 10.11 -1.34
C CYS A 46 0.06 9.24 -0.09
N VAL A 47 0.85 8.17 0.05
CA VAL A 47 0.63 7.14 1.08
C VAL A 47 1.05 7.69 2.44
N ILE A 48 0.12 7.66 3.40
CA ILE A 48 0.35 8.11 4.78
C ILE A 48 0.25 6.97 5.80
N GLY A 49 -0.24 5.81 5.39
CA GLY A 49 -0.38 4.65 6.26
C GLY A 49 -0.40 3.33 5.50
N ILE A 50 0.22 2.31 6.10
CA ILE A 50 0.23 0.93 5.60
C ILE A 50 -0.35 0.00 6.67
N ASN A 51 -1.11 -1.00 6.23
CA ASN A 51 -1.54 -2.11 7.06
C ASN A 51 -0.92 -3.40 6.52
N LEU A 52 0.05 -3.93 7.26
CA LEU A 52 0.77 -5.17 6.96
C LEU A 52 0.56 -6.12 8.14
N GLU A 53 -0.07 -7.27 7.91
CA GLU A 53 -0.24 -8.31 8.91
C GLU A 53 1.04 -9.15 9.06
N PRO A 54 1.29 -9.82 10.20
CA PRO A 54 2.53 -10.60 10.40
C PRO A 54 2.76 -11.70 9.37
N ASP A 55 1.68 -12.22 8.78
CA ASP A 55 1.70 -13.27 7.76
C ASP A 55 1.81 -12.71 6.33
N ASP A 56 1.77 -11.38 6.15
CA ASP A 56 1.93 -10.74 4.86
C ASP A 56 3.42 -10.64 4.48
N GLU A 57 3.74 -11.01 3.23
CA GLU A 57 5.10 -10.94 2.71
C GLU A 57 5.21 -9.90 1.58
N ILE A 58 6.07 -8.90 1.77
CA ILE A 58 6.46 -7.98 0.70
C ILE A 58 7.65 -8.62 -0.05
N THR A 59 7.41 -9.06 -1.28
CA THR A 59 8.40 -9.85 -2.05
C THR A 59 9.45 -9.00 -2.75
N TRP A 60 9.22 -7.69 -2.91
CA TRP A 60 10.14 -6.79 -3.61
C TRP A 60 10.04 -5.35 -3.11
N THR A 61 11.19 -4.73 -2.84
CA THR A 61 11.36 -3.32 -2.46
C THR A 61 12.72 -2.80 -2.96
N SER A 62 12.88 -1.48 -3.07
CA SER A 62 14.14 -0.80 -3.35
C SER A 62 14.73 -0.21 -2.07
N GLU A 63 16.04 -0.37 -1.85
CA GLU A 63 16.75 0.30 -0.73
C GLU A 63 16.57 1.82 -0.78
N ARG A 64 16.49 2.39 -1.99
CA ARG A 64 16.34 3.84 -2.24
C ARG A 64 14.99 4.38 -1.76
N ALA A 65 13.98 3.53 -1.60
CA ALA A 65 12.70 3.95 -1.02
C ALA A 65 12.82 4.41 0.44
N PHE A 66 13.92 4.09 1.11
CA PHE A 66 14.20 4.44 2.50
C PHE A 66 15.29 5.51 2.66
N GLU A 67 15.84 6.00 1.56
CA GLU A 67 16.81 7.10 1.55
C GLU A 67 16.07 8.44 1.74
N ARG A 68 16.65 9.36 2.53
CA ARG A 68 16.09 10.68 2.83
C ARG A 68 16.96 11.79 2.26
#